data_AF-A0A3B3SNV6-F1
#
_entry.id   AF-A0A3B3SNV6-F1
#
_cell.length_a   1.000
_cell.length_b   1.000
_cell.length_c   1.000
_cell.angle_alpha   90.00
_cell.angle_beta   90.00
_cell.angle_gamma   90.00
#
_symmetry.space_group_name_H-M   'P 1'
#
loop_
_entity.id
_entity.type
_entity.pdbx_description
1 polymer ?
#
loop_
_entity_poly.entity_id
_entity_poly.type
_entity_poly.pdbx_seq_one_letter_code
_entity_poly.pdbx_strand_id
1 'polypeptide(L)'
;SPIKEIPLLLIDLREAIVAAHQCVMGCKAISKQFEVYHSTVRKIIHKWKTFKTVANLPRSGHPSKFTPRSDGRIAKNLLCWLTPEVK
;
A
#
# COMPACT_ATOMS: atom_id res chain seq x y z
N SER A 1 -13.83 -6.53 20.42
CA SER A 1 -14.49 -6.37 19.11
C SER A 1 -13.76 -7.19 18.06
N PRO A 2 -14.40 -8.22 17.46
CA PRO A 2 -13.74 -9.11 16.52
C PRO A 2 -13.88 -8.54 15.10
N ILE A 3 -12.90 -7.74 14.65
CA ILE A 3 -12.88 -7.18 13.28
C ILE A 3 -11.60 -7.61 12.53
N LYS A 4 -10.83 -8.57 13.06
CA LYS A 4 -9.46 -8.84 12.57
C LYS A 4 -9.28 -10.13 11.75
N GLU A 5 -10.34 -10.88 11.49
CA GLU A 5 -10.26 -12.18 10.79
C GLU A 5 -10.42 -12.11 9.25
N ILE A 6 -10.28 -10.94 8.61
CA ILE A 6 -10.44 -10.81 7.13
C ILE A 6 -9.17 -10.37 6.35
N PRO A 7 -7.94 -10.87 6.62
CA PRO A 7 -6.83 -10.53 5.75
C PRO A 7 -6.71 -11.44 4.52
N LEU A 8 -7.06 -12.73 4.60
CA LEU A 8 -6.70 -13.71 3.56
C LEU A 8 -7.78 -13.92 2.47
N LEU A 9 -9.07 -13.96 2.83
CA LEU A 9 -10.17 -14.09 1.84
C LEU A 9 -10.40 -12.85 0.96
N LEU A 10 -9.79 -11.71 1.34
CA LEU A 10 -10.03 -10.43 0.68
C LEU A 10 -9.14 -10.19 -0.54
N ILE A 11 -7.97 -10.84 -0.62
CA ILE A 11 -7.06 -10.70 -1.76
C ILE A 11 -7.68 -11.37 -2.99
N ASP A 12 -8.15 -12.61 -2.84
CA ASP A 12 -8.74 -13.38 -3.93
C ASP A 12 -10.00 -12.68 -4.49
N LEU A 13 -10.82 -12.12 -3.60
CA LEU A 13 -12.01 -11.34 -3.99
C LEU A 13 -11.65 -10.09 -4.80
N ARG A 14 -10.59 -9.37 -4.41
CA ARG A 14 -10.16 -8.16 -5.12
C ARG A 14 -9.59 -8.50 -6.49
N GLU A 15 -8.88 -9.62 -6.61
CA GLU A 15 -8.35 -10.11 -7.89
C GLU A 15 -9.48 -10.51 -8.84
N ALA A 16 -10.47 -11.24 -8.33
CA ALA A 16 -11.66 -11.62 -9.09
C ALA A 16 -12.45 -10.39 -9.59
N ILE A 17 -12.58 -9.34 -8.77
CA ILE A 17 -13.19 -8.06 -9.16
C ILE A 17 -12.41 -7.37 -10.29
N VAL A 18 -11.07 -7.39 -10.22
CA VAL A 18 -10.22 -6.80 -11.26
C VAL A 18 -10.31 -7.59 -12.56
N ALA A 19 -10.31 -8.93 -12.49
CA ALA A 19 -10.49 -9.80 -13.65
C ALA A 19 -11.86 -9.56 -14.31
N ALA A 20 -12.94 -9.47 -13.53
CA ALA A 20 -14.27 -9.16 -14.05
C ALA A 20 -14.31 -7.78 -14.75
N HIS A 21 -13.63 -6.77 -14.20
CA HIS A 21 -13.51 -5.45 -14.83
C HIS A 21 -12.71 -5.50 -16.14
N GLN A 22 -11.67 -6.34 -16.24
CA GLN A 22 -10.91 -6.53 -17.48
C GLN A 22 -11.77 -7.14 -18.60
N CYS A 23 -12.74 -7.98 -18.25
CA CYS A 23 -13.76 -8.48 -19.17
C CYS A 23 -14.82 -7.44 -19.58
N VAL A 24 -14.56 -6.14 -19.33
CA VAL A 24 -15.46 -4.99 -19.66
C VAL A 24 -16.81 -5.07 -18.94
N MET A 25 -16.88 -5.79 -17.82
CA MET A 25 -18.08 -5.81 -17.00
C MET A 25 -18.24 -4.47 -16.26
N GLY A 26 -19.43 -3.88 -16.34
CA GLY A 26 -19.73 -2.65 -15.62
C GLY A 26 -19.71 -2.84 -14.10
N CYS A 27 -19.37 -1.78 -13.35
CA CYS A 27 -19.26 -1.81 -11.88
C CYS A 27 -20.54 -2.32 -11.18
N LYS A 28 -21.72 -2.05 -11.76
CA LYS A 28 -23.02 -2.52 -11.24
C LYS A 28 -23.20 -4.03 -11.39
N ALA A 29 -22.74 -4.60 -12.50
CA ALA A 29 -22.81 -6.04 -12.74
C ALA A 29 -21.87 -6.79 -11.79
N ILE A 30 -20.66 -6.28 -11.60
CA ILE A 30 -19.67 -6.82 -10.65
C ILE A 30 -20.22 -6.78 -9.22
N SER A 31 -20.82 -5.66 -8.80
CA SER A 31 -21.43 -5.54 -7.46
C SER A 31 -22.51 -6.59 -7.21
N LYS A 32 -23.33 -6.91 -8.22
CA LYS A 32 -24.36 -7.96 -8.12
C LYS A 32 -23.76 -9.37 -8.10
N GLN A 33 -22.72 -9.62 -8.90
CA GLN A 33 -22.06 -10.93 -8.99
C GLN A 33 -21.33 -11.31 -7.71
N PHE A 34 -20.63 -10.36 -7.09
CA PHE A 34 -19.81 -10.60 -5.91
C PHE A 34 -20.53 -10.24 -4.60
N GLU A 35 -21.77 -9.75 -4.67
CA GLU A 35 -22.55 -9.25 -3.53
C GLU A 35 -21.81 -8.20 -2.68
N VAL A 36 -20.87 -7.49 -3.31
CA VAL A 36 -20.08 -6.43 -2.70
C VAL A 36 -20.73 -5.08 -2.96
N TYR A 37 -20.70 -4.19 -1.97
CA TYR A 37 -21.21 -2.84 -2.14
C TYR A 37 -20.54 -2.10 -3.30
N HIS A 38 -21.34 -1.41 -4.12
CA HIS A 38 -20.90 -0.74 -5.34
C HIS A 38 -19.76 0.28 -5.11
N SER A 39 -19.73 0.99 -3.97
CA SER A 39 -18.62 1.92 -3.68
C SER A 39 -17.29 1.20 -3.44
N THR A 40 -17.32 -0.01 -2.87
CA THR A 40 -16.12 -0.83 -2.66
C THR A 40 -15.55 -1.28 -4.00
N VAL A 41 -16.41 -1.75 -4.91
CA VAL A 41 -16.03 -2.09 -6.29
C VAL A 41 -15.37 -0.90 -6.99
N ARG A 42 -15.98 0.30 -6.90
CA ARG A 42 -15.37 1.54 -7.44
C ARG A 42 -14.01 1.86 -6.83
N LYS A 43 -13.86 1.75 -5.51
CA LYS A 43 -12.58 2.00 -4.81
C LYS A 43 -11.50 1.04 -5.27
N ILE A 44 -11.82 -0.24 -5.45
CA ILE A 44 -10.89 -1.27 -5.93
C ILE A 44 -10.45 -0.95 -7.36
N ILE A 45 -11.39 -0.69 -8.27
CA ILE A 45 -11.10 -0.37 -9.67
C ILE A 45 -10.27 0.92 -9.77
N HIS A 46 -10.63 1.97 -9.02
CA HIS A 46 -9.89 3.22 -9.01
C HIS A 46 -8.45 3.01 -8.51
N LYS A 47 -8.28 2.28 -7.40
CA LYS A 47 -6.95 1.94 -6.88
C LYS A 47 -6.13 1.14 -7.90
N TRP A 48 -6.74 0.16 -8.56
CA TRP A 48 -6.06 -0.63 -9.59
C TRP A 48 -5.68 0.22 -10.80
N LYS A 49 -6.53 1.17 -11.23
CA LYS A 49 -6.17 2.10 -12.32
C LYS A 49 -4.95 2.95 -11.98
N THR A 50 -4.84 3.41 -10.73
CA THR A 50 -3.74 4.26 -10.26
C THR A 50 -2.45 3.50 -9.97
N PHE A 51 -2.52 2.39 -9.22
CA PHE A 51 -1.35 1.69 -8.69
C PHE A 51 -1.05 0.36 -9.39
N LYS A 52 -1.95 -0.13 -10.24
CA LYS A 52 -1.86 -1.42 -10.95
C LYS A 52 -1.68 -2.64 -10.03
N THR A 53 -2.01 -2.48 -8.75
CA THR A 53 -1.82 -3.48 -7.71
C THR A 53 -3.13 -3.78 -7.00
N VAL A 54 -3.38 -5.07 -6.76
CA VAL A 54 -4.57 -5.58 -6.06
C VAL A 54 -4.33 -5.72 -4.56
N ALA A 55 -3.07 -5.94 -4.17
CA ALA A 55 -2.62 -6.02 -2.79
C ALA A 55 -2.84 -4.71 -2.00
N ASN A 56 -2.87 -4.84 -0.68
CA ASN A 56 -2.89 -3.69 0.21
C ASN A 56 -1.49 -3.07 0.26
N LEU A 57 -1.35 -1.88 -0.33
CA LEU A 57 -0.18 -1.04 -0.12
C LEU A 57 -0.04 -0.71 1.37
N PRO A 58 1.20 -0.67 1.90
CA PRO A 58 1.43 -0.15 3.23
C PRO A 58 0.89 1.28 3.31
N ARG A 59 0.32 1.63 4.46
CA ARG A 59 -0.12 3.00 4.69
C ARG A 59 1.10 3.90 4.62
N SER A 60 1.02 5.00 3.85
CA SER A 60 2.04 6.04 3.93
C SER A 60 2.12 6.50 5.38
N GLY A 61 3.26 6.26 6.02
CA GLY A 61 3.52 6.64 7.39
C GLY A 61 3.80 8.14 7.51
N HIS A 62 3.95 8.61 8.74
CA HIS A 62 4.48 9.94 8.96
C HIS A 62 5.95 9.98 8.50
N PRO A 63 6.38 10.98 7.71
CA PRO A 63 7.78 11.10 7.33
C PRO A 63 8.65 11.15 8.59
N SER A 64 9.75 10.38 8.59
CA SER A 64 10.73 10.45 9.67
C SER A 64 11.35 11.84 9.72
N LYS A 65 11.61 12.35 10.93
CA LYS A 65 12.37 13.60 11.14
C LYS A 65 13.80 13.50 10.59
N PHE A 66 14.32 12.28 10.50
CA PHE A 66 15.62 11.99 9.94
C PHE A 66 15.53 11.90 8.42
N THR A 67 16.16 12.88 7.78
CA THR A 67 16.38 12.92 6.33
C THR A 67 17.78 12.39 6.02
N PRO A 68 18.05 11.89 4.79
CA PRO A 68 19.39 11.46 4.40
C PRO A 68 20.48 12.52 4.65
N ARG A 69 20.10 13.81 4.59
CA ARG A 69 20.99 14.94 4.87
C ARG A 69 21.29 15.12 6.37
N SER A 70 20.32 14.90 7.25
CA SER A 70 20.55 14.94 8.70
C SER A 70 21.28 13.69 9.17
N ASP A 71 21.00 12.53 8.58
CA ASP A 71 21.70 11.27 8.87
C ASP A 71 23.18 11.36 8.48
N GLY A 72 23.49 11.94 7.33
CA GLY A 72 24.86 12.21 6.93
C GLY A 72 25.60 13.17 7.88
N ARG A 73 24.90 14.12 8.53
CA ARG A 73 25.52 15.01 9.54
C ARG A 73 25.78 14.29 10.86
N ILE A 74 24.85 13.43 11.29
CA ILE A 74 25.01 12.61 12.49
C ILE A 74 26.14 11.59 12.28
N ALA A 75 26.17 10.91 11.13
CA ALA A 75 27.21 9.95 10.78
C ALA A 75 28.60 10.62 10.68
N LYS A 76 28.71 11.81 10.07
CA LYS A 76 29.97 12.57 10.03
C LYS A 76 30.45 12.96 11.42
N ASN A 77 29.55 13.47 12.26
CA ASN A 77 29.89 13.83 13.62
C ASN A 77 30.37 12.60 14.41
N LEU A 78 29.65 11.47 14.31
CA LEU A 78 30.05 10.21 14.95
C LEU A 78 31.38 9.67 14.42
N LEU A 79 31.63 9.76 13.11
CA LEU A 79 32.88 9.34 12.50
C LEU A 79 34.08 10.14 13.02
N CYS A 80 33.91 11.46 13.25
CA CYS A 80 34.94 12.31 13.85
C CYS A 80 35.33 11.92 15.29
N TRP A 81 34.46 11.22 16.04
CA TRP A 81 34.78 10.71 17.38
C TRP A 81 35.38 9.29 17.35
N LEU A 82 35.24 8.57 16.23
CA LEU A 82 35.65 7.17 16.07
C LEU A 82 36.95 6.99 15.27
N THR A 83 37.50 8.06 14.72
CA THR A 83 38.81 8.06 14.07
C THR A 83 39.86 8.68 15.00
N PRO A 84 40.63 7.89 15.77
CA PRO A 84 41.98 8.31 16.12
C PRO A 84 42.80 8.20 14.83
N GLU A 85 43.18 9.33 14.23
CA GLU A 85 44.54 9.60 13.70
C GLU A 85 44.50 10.79 12.71
N VAL A 86 45.11 11.90 13.10
CA VAL A 86 46.13 12.54 12.26
C VAL A 86 47.15 13.18 13.21
N LYS A 87 48.28 12.50 13.34
CA LYS A 87 49.50 12.94 14.01
C LYS A 87 50.47 13.51 12.98
#